data_AF-A0AAU5YEN7-F1
#
_entry.id   AF-A0AAU5YEN7-F1
#
_cell.length_a   1.000
_cell.length_b   1.000
_cell.length_c   1.000
_cell.angle_alpha   90.00
_cell.angle_beta   90.00
_cell.angle_gamma   90.00
#
_symmetry.space_group_name_H-M   'P 1'
#
loop_
_entity.id
_entity.type
_entity.pdbx_description
1 polymer ?
#
loop_
_entity_poly.entity_id
_entity_poly.type
_entity_poly.pdbx_seq_one_letter_code
_entity_poly.pdbx_strand_id
1 'polypeptide(L)'
;MANTPRKTTASSRKPRTAARAASRPPVARRAAEVEEVDEPDMTEAEAQEIEAEVGHYVTTELCGEEVQVIPPSAWRSSWQRMLNQGNLDGFAEKVLHPDDYELYLELDPTIVEFMEFAQEAASLVGESLGKSSGPAPSSRRTRRR
;
A
#
# COMPACT_ATOMS: atom_id res chain seq x y z
N MET A 1 16.98 54.29 48.23
CA MET A 1 17.85 54.86 47.18
C MET A 1 18.27 53.74 46.23
N ALA A 2 17.89 53.87 44.95
CA ALA A 2 18.41 53.22 43.73
C ALA A 2 18.44 51.68 43.65
N ASN A 3 18.20 51.00 42.53
CA ASN A 3 17.47 51.23 41.26
C ASN A 3 17.52 49.83 40.58
N THR A 4 16.38 49.28 40.15
CA THR A 4 16.30 48.18 39.14
C THR A 4 16.89 48.72 37.80
N PRO A 5 17.16 47.95 36.71
CA PRO A 5 16.87 46.54 36.41
C PRO A 5 18.00 45.73 35.73
N ARG A 6 17.87 44.40 35.71
CA ARG A 6 18.74 43.47 34.95
C ARG A 6 18.41 43.55 33.46
N LYS A 7 19.36 44.03 32.65
CA LYS A 7 19.27 44.22 31.20
C LYS A 7 18.99 42.91 30.44
N THR A 8 17.97 42.94 29.58
CA THR A 8 17.82 42.08 28.40
C THR A 8 18.64 42.64 27.24
N THR A 9 19.29 41.77 26.46
CA THR A 9 19.72 42.10 25.10
C THR A 9 19.61 40.87 24.21
N ALA A 10 18.55 40.84 23.40
CA ALA A 10 18.47 40.08 22.16
C ALA A 10 19.14 40.88 21.02
N SER A 11 20.04 40.25 20.27
CA SER A 11 20.54 40.68 18.96
C SER A 11 21.73 39.79 18.61
N SER A 12 22.00 39.37 17.37
CA SER A 12 21.43 39.68 16.08
C SER A 12 22.11 38.71 15.10
N ARG A 13 21.33 38.08 14.22
CA ARG A 13 21.87 37.38 13.04
C ARG A 13 22.66 38.37 12.21
N LYS A 14 23.87 38.01 11.78
CA LYS A 14 24.42 38.54 10.52
C LYS A 14 24.95 37.42 9.60
N PRO A 15 24.71 37.56 8.28
CA PRO A 15 24.95 36.54 7.27
C PRO A 15 26.33 36.73 6.60
N ARG A 16 26.58 35.91 5.57
CA ARG A 16 27.66 35.93 4.54
C ARG A 16 28.65 34.76 4.78
N THR A 17 28.99 33.95 3.80
CA THR A 17 29.39 34.32 2.43
C THR A 17 29.05 33.23 1.40
N ALA A 18 28.60 33.68 0.23
CA ALA A 18 28.49 32.90 -0.99
C ALA A 18 29.88 32.60 -1.57
N ALA A 19 30.06 31.40 -2.14
CA ALA A 19 30.70 31.14 -3.44
C ALA A 19 31.10 29.67 -3.54
N ARG A 20 30.34 28.86 -4.29
CA ARG A 20 30.97 27.79 -5.08
C ARG A 20 30.21 27.57 -6.38
N ALA A 21 30.83 28.16 -7.40
CA ALA A 21 30.81 27.86 -8.83
C ALA A 21 29.87 26.76 -9.31
N ALA A 22 29.05 27.15 -10.28
CA ALA A 22 28.37 26.27 -11.21
C ALA A 22 29.36 25.30 -11.88
N SER A 23 29.03 24.02 -11.83
CA SER A 23 29.48 23.03 -12.80
C SER A 23 28.28 22.14 -13.10
N ARG A 24 27.48 22.54 -14.09
CA ARG A 24 26.49 21.66 -14.72
C ARG A 24 27.25 20.84 -15.76
N PRO A 25 27.36 19.51 -15.63
CA PRO A 25 27.78 18.70 -16.76
C PRO A 25 26.70 18.72 -17.85
N PRO A 26 27.07 18.63 -19.13
CA PRO A 26 26.12 18.62 -20.23
C PRO A 26 25.26 17.36 -20.16
N VAL A 27 23.94 17.55 -20.25
CA VAL A 27 22.96 16.49 -20.46
C VAL A 27 23.25 15.87 -21.83
N ALA A 28 24.00 14.78 -21.84
CA ALA A 28 24.01 13.87 -22.97
C ALA A 28 22.60 13.28 -23.09
N ARG A 29 21.94 13.58 -24.20
CA ARG A 29 20.69 12.94 -24.61
C ARG A 29 21.03 11.46 -24.85
N ARG A 30 20.89 10.65 -23.80
CA ARG A 30 20.83 9.20 -23.94
C ARG A 30 19.42 8.89 -24.45
N ALA A 31 19.36 8.21 -25.57
CA ALA A 31 18.15 7.78 -26.24
C ALA A 31 17.16 7.22 -25.21
N ALA A 32 15.90 7.63 -25.35
CA ALA A 32 14.78 6.91 -24.76
C ALA A 32 14.74 5.54 -25.45
N GLU A 33 15.44 4.59 -24.84
CA GLU A 33 15.11 3.19 -24.95
C GLU A 33 13.79 3.07 -24.20
N VAL A 34 12.74 2.79 -24.96
CA VAL A 34 11.43 2.43 -24.42
C VAL A 34 11.69 1.16 -23.63
N GLU A 35 11.81 1.30 -22.31
CA GLU A 35 11.78 0.19 -21.38
C GLU A 35 10.39 -0.42 -21.56
N GLU A 36 10.39 -1.53 -22.30
CA GLU A 36 9.27 -2.45 -22.41
C GLU A 36 8.79 -2.71 -20.99
N VAL A 37 7.63 -2.15 -20.66
CA VAL A 37 6.92 -2.46 -19.43
C VAL A 37 6.59 -3.93 -19.56
N ASP A 38 7.36 -4.76 -18.87
CA ASP A 38 7.05 -6.15 -18.59
C ASP A 38 5.76 -6.10 -17.75
N GLU A 39 4.62 -5.96 -18.45
CA GLU A 39 3.31 -6.25 -17.90
C GLU A 39 3.43 -7.68 -17.36
N PRO A 40 3.20 -7.90 -16.06
CA PRO A 40 3.22 -9.26 -15.53
C PRO A 40 1.99 -9.99 -16.07
N ASP A 41 2.08 -10.47 -17.32
CA ASP A 41 1.16 -11.43 -17.91
C ASP A 41 1.31 -12.71 -17.08
N MET A 42 0.41 -12.87 -16.11
CA MET A 42 0.21 -14.15 -15.45
C MET A 42 -0.04 -15.19 -16.54
N THR A 43 0.92 -16.08 -16.73
CA THR A 43 0.78 -17.11 -17.76
C THR A 43 -0.46 -17.95 -17.46
N GLU A 44 -1.23 -18.31 -18.49
CA GLU A 44 -2.43 -19.16 -18.36
C GLU A 44 -2.15 -20.45 -17.56
N ALA A 45 -0.90 -20.92 -17.55
CA ALA A 45 -0.44 -22.05 -16.76
C ALA A 45 -0.42 -21.75 -15.25
N GLU A 46 0.03 -20.57 -14.81
CA GLU A 46 -0.05 -20.17 -13.40
C GLU A 46 -1.51 -19.99 -12.97
N ALA A 47 -2.38 -19.47 -13.85
CA ALA A 47 -3.81 -19.37 -13.59
C ALA A 47 -4.48 -20.74 -13.40
N GLN A 48 -4.13 -21.73 -14.23
CA GLN A 48 -4.65 -23.10 -14.10
C GLN A 48 -4.11 -23.83 -12.87
N GLU A 49 -2.84 -23.61 -12.49
CA GLU A 49 -2.29 -24.15 -11.24
C GLU A 49 -2.99 -23.53 -10.02
N ILE A 50 -3.29 -22.23 -10.06
CA ILE A 50 -4.08 -21.56 -9.02
C ILE A 50 -5.51 -22.10 -9.01
N GLU A 51 -6.18 -22.24 -10.14
CA GLU A 51 -7.55 -22.78 -10.20
C GLU A 51 -7.62 -24.24 -9.70
N ALA A 52 -6.60 -25.05 -10.00
CA ALA A 52 -6.51 -26.45 -9.58
C ALA A 52 -6.09 -26.63 -8.11
N GLU A 53 -5.32 -25.70 -7.53
CA GLU A 53 -4.80 -25.79 -6.15
C GLU A 53 -5.64 -25.00 -5.13
N VAL A 54 -6.31 -23.92 -5.56
CA VAL A 54 -6.87 -22.89 -4.66
C VAL A 54 -8.40 -22.95 -4.55
N GLY A 55 -9.09 -23.60 -5.50
CA GLY A 55 -10.50 -23.95 -5.35
C GLY A 55 -11.45 -22.74 -5.32
N HIS A 56 -12.12 -22.52 -6.46
CA HIS A 56 -13.31 -21.67 -6.65
C HIS A 56 -13.13 -20.17 -6.39
N TYR A 57 -13.22 -19.39 -7.47
CA TYR A 57 -13.46 -17.96 -7.42
C TYR A 57 -14.84 -17.66 -6.80
N VAL A 58 -14.91 -16.55 -6.06
CA VAL A 58 -16.13 -15.99 -5.50
C VAL A 58 -16.39 -14.66 -6.18
N THR A 59 -17.62 -14.43 -6.63
CA THR A 59 -18.03 -13.15 -7.21
C THR A 59 -18.44 -12.19 -6.09
N THR A 60 -17.80 -11.02 -6.06
CA THR A 60 -18.08 -9.91 -5.14
C THR A 60 -18.16 -8.61 -5.93
N GLU A 61 -18.87 -7.62 -5.40
CA GLU A 61 -18.96 -6.28 -5.99
C GLU A 61 -17.77 -5.42 -5.55
N LEU A 62 -17.02 -4.87 -6.51
CA LEU A 62 -15.97 -3.88 -6.29
C LEU A 62 -16.40 -2.57 -6.95
N CYS A 63 -16.62 -1.52 -6.15
CA CYS A 63 -16.99 -0.19 -6.64
C CYS A 63 -18.21 -0.15 -7.59
N GLY A 64 -19.16 -1.08 -7.45
CA GLY A 64 -20.35 -1.16 -8.30
C GLY A 64 -20.28 -2.17 -9.44
N GLU A 65 -19.12 -2.82 -9.65
CA GLU A 65 -18.90 -3.80 -10.70
C GLU A 65 -18.66 -5.19 -10.12
N GLU A 66 -19.13 -6.23 -10.81
CA GLU A 66 -18.94 -7.62 -10.38
C GLU A 66 -17.55 -8.11 -10.75
N VAL A 67 -16.78 -8.54 -9.75
CA VAL A 67 -15.41 -9.02 -9.91
C VAL A 67 -15.25 -10.38 -9.23
N GLN A 68 -14.52 -11.28 -9.87
CA GLN A 68 -14.20 -12.60 -9.35
C GLN A 68 -12.89 -12.57 -8.58
N VAL A 69 -12.93 -13.10 -7.35
CA VAL A 69 -11.81 -13.07 -6.42
C VAL A 69 -11.61 -14.40 -5.71
N ILE A 70 -10.36 -14.73 -5.44
CA ILE A 70 -9.98 -15.87 -4.62
C ILE A 70 -10.36 -15.59 -3.16
N PRO A 71 -11.03 -16.53 -2.48
CA PRO A 71 -11.43 -16.34 -1.10
C PRO A 71 -10.22 -16.27 -0.14
N PRO A 72 -10.34 -15.55 0.99
CA PRO A 72 -9.19 -15.31 1.88
C PRO A 72 -8.53 -16.52 2.51
N SER A 73 -9.28 -17.59 2.80
CA SER A 73 -8.69 -18.84 3.31
C SER A 73 -7.71 -19.51 2.35
N ALA A 74 -7.86 -19.22 1.07
CA ALA A 74 -7.04 -19.80 0.01
C ALA A 74 -5.84 -18.92 -0.35
N TRP A 75 -5.70 -17.75 0.30
CA TRP A 75 -4.56 -16.87 0.06
C TRP A 75 -3.25 -17.46 0.58
N ARG A 76 -2.24 -17.47 -0.30
CA ARG A 76 -0.89 -17.89 0.08
C ARG A 76 -0.28 -16.87 1.05
N SER A 77 0.54 -17.35 1.99
CA SER A 77 1.23 -16.47 2.94
C SER A 77 2.17 -15.45 2.26
N SER A 78 2.63 -15.74 1.04
CA SER A 78 3.40 -14.80 0.20
C SER A 78 2.54 -13.62 -0.26
N TRP A 79 1.28 -13.85 -0.61
CA TRP A 79 0.34 -12.80 -1.03
C TRP A 79 -0.06 -11.93 0.16
N GLN A 80 -0.30 -12.54 1.33
CA GLN A 80 -0.52 -11.80 2.57
C GLN A 80 0.67 -10.89 2.93
N ARG A 81 1.90 -11.31 2.56
CA ARG A 81 3.10 -10.48 2.75
C ARG A 81 3.09 -9.26 1.83
N MET A 82 2.59 -9.37 0.60
CA MET A 82 2.44 -8.23 -0.33
C MET A 82 1.49 -7.17 0.24
N LEU A 83 0.33 -7.59 0.77
CA LEU A 83 -0.59 -6.70 1.50
C LEU A 83 0.11 -5.98 2.67
N ASN A 84 0.87 -6.70 3.48
CA ASN A 84 1.60 -6.11 4.60
C ASN A 84 2.70 -5.12 4.16
N GLN A 85 3.20 -5.25 2.93
CA GLN A 85 4.16 -4.33 2.33
C GLN A 85 3.49 -3.12 1.66
N GLY A 86 2.15 -3.09 1.62
CA GLY A 86 1.38 -2.07 0.91
C GLY A 86 1.39 -2.24 -0.61
N ASN A 87 1.81 -3.39 -1.13
CA ASN A 87 1.73 -3.70 -2.55
C ASN A 87 0.33 -4.28 -2.83
N LEU A 88 -0.63 -3.39 -3.07
CA LEU A 88 -2.03 -3.75 -3.35
C LEU A 88 -2.20 -4.24 -4.78
N ASP A 89 -1.58 -3.58 -5.76
CA ASP A 89 -1.73 -3.92 -7.17
C ASP A 89 -1.18 -5.31 -7.49
N GLY A 90 0.02 -5.62 -6.99
CA GLY A 90 0.59 -6.97 -7.13
C GLY A 90 -0.12 -8.03 -6.29
N PHE A 91 -0.91 -7.63 -5.28
CA PHE A 91 -1.79 -8.55 -4.59
C PHE A 91 -3.08 -8.80 -5.39
N ALA A 92 -3.70 -7.75 -5.91
CA ALA A 92 -4.90 -7.80 -6.74
C ALA A 92 -4.66 -8.65 -7.99
N GLU A 93 -3.52 -8.50 -8.66
CA GLU A 93 -3.11 -9.33 -9.80
C GLU A 93 -3.16 -10.83 -9.48
N LYS A 94 -2.74 -11.25 -8.29
CA LYS A 94 -2.69 -12.67 -7.91
C LYS A 94 -4.01 -13.23 -7.37
N VAL A 95 -4.90 -12.36 -6.89
CA VAL A 95 -6.10 -12.73 -6.14
C VAL A 95 -7.38 -12.51 -6.94
N LEU A 96 -7.37 -11.56 -7.87
CA LEU A 96 -8.44 -11.37 -8.84
C LEU A 96 -8.33 -12.38 -9.98
N HIS A 97 -9.44 -12.60 -10.66
CA HIS A 97 -9.42 -13.29 -11.94
C HIS A 97 -8.68 -12.42 -12.99
N PRO A 98 -7.86 -13.01 -13.89
CA PRO A 98 -7.11 -12.25 -14.89
C PRO A 98 -7.98 -11.32 -15.75
N ASP A 99 -9.17 -11.81 -16.17
CA ASP A 99 -10.12 -11.03 -16.96
C ASP A 99 -10.68 -9.80 -16.22
N ASP A 100 -10.72 -9.85 -14.88
CA ASP A 100 -11.26 -8.77 -14.05
C ASP A 100 -10.15 -7.84 -13.50
N TYR A 101 -8.87 -8.19 -13.71
CA TYR A 101 -7.74 -7.38 -13.26
C TYR A 101 -7.64 -6.06 -14.03
N GLU A 102 -7.91 -6.08 -15.33
CA GLU A 102 -7.94 -4.85 -16.14
C GLU A 102 -9.04 -3.89 -15.63
N LEU A 103 -10.20 -4.43 -15.26
CA LEU A 103 -11.29 -3.67 -14.65
C LEU A 103 -10.88 -3.06 -13.30
N TYR A 104 -10.14 -3.79 -12.46
CA TYR A 104 -9.59 -3.25 -11.21
C TYR A 104 -8.67 -2.05 -11.46
N LEU A 105 -7.81 -2.10 -12.49
CA LEU A 105 -6.92 -0.99 -12.85
C LEU A 105 -7.70 0.23 -13.36
N GLU A 106 -8.79 0.02 -14.09
CA GLU A 106 -9.66 1.10 -14.55
C GLU A 106 -10.46 1.76 -13.41
N LEU A 107 -10.93 0.95 -12.45
CA LEU A 107 -11.72 1.43 -11.31
C LEU A 107 -10.88 2.21 -10.29
N ASP A 108 -9.58 1.91 -10.16
CA ASP A 108 -8.64 2.52 -9.20
C ASP A 108 -9.26 2.68 -7.80
N PRO A 109 -9.71 1.57 -7.16
CA PRO A 109 -10.39 1.65 -5.88
C PRO A 109 -9.47 2.17 -4.80
N THR A 110 -10.02 2.95 -3.87
CA THR A 110 -9.27 3.36 -2.69
C THR A 110 -8.96 2.17 -1.80
N ILE A 111 -7.90 2.30 -0.98
CA ILE A 111 -7.51 1.26 0.00
C ILE A 111 -8.69 0.84 0.90
N VAL A 112 -9.59 1.78 1.22
CA VAL A 112 -10.77 1.49 2.05
C VAL A 112 -11.75 0.60 1.29
N GLU A 113 -12.09 0.96 0.06
CA GLU A 113 -12.99 0.20 -0.81
C GLU A 113 -12.44 -1.20 -1.09
N PHE A 114 -11.13 -1.31 -1.34
CA PHE A 114 -10.48 -2.61 -1.54
C PHE A 114 -10.53 -3.50 -0.29
N MET A 115 -10.36 -2.92 0.90
CA MET A 115 -10.46 -3.67 2.15
C MET A 115 -11.90 -4.09 2.48
N GLU A 116 -12.88 -3.25 2.14
CA GLU A 116 -14.31 -3.57 2.25
C GLU A 116 -14.66 -4.73 1.31
N PHE A 117 -14.25 -4.65 0.05
CA PHE A 117 -14.36 -5.72 -0.94
C PHE A 117 -13.78 -7.05 -0.43
N ALA A 118 -12.54 -7.04 0.07
CA ALA A 118 -11.90 -8.23 0.63
C ALA A 118 -12.67 -8.81 1.83
N GLN A 119 -13.31 -7.95 2.63
CA GLN A 119 -14.13 -8.38 3.77
C GLN A 119 -15.49 -8.95 3.32
N GLU A 120 -16.08 -8.40 2.26
CA GLU A 120 -17.31 -8.93 1.65
C GLU A 120 -17.06 -10.30 1.02
N ALA A 121 -15.97 -10.45 0.27
CA ALA A 121 -15.53 -11.73 -0.27
C ALA A 121 -15.35 -12.79 0.83
N ALA A 122 -14.75 -12.40 1.97
CA ALA A 122 -14.66 -13.28 3.15
C ALA A 122 -16.04 -13.67 3.68
N SER A 123 -16.94 -12.70 3.78
CA SER A 123 -18.27 -12.88 4.36
C SER A 123 -19.14 -13.82 3.53
N LEU A 124 -19.00 -13.81 2.20
CA LEU A 124 -19.70 -14.74 1.30
C LEU A 124 -19.32 -16.20 1.53
N VAL A 125 -18.07 -16.45 1.93
CA VAL A 125 -17.55 -17.79 2.24
C VAL A 125 -17.85 -18.19 3.70
N GLY A 126 -18.48 -17.30 4.47
CA GLY A 126 -18.72 -17.50 5.91
C GLY A 126 -17.47 -17.30 6.75
N GLU A 127 -16.44 -16.65 6.19
CA GLU A 127 -15.18 -16.37 6.85
C GLU A 127 -15.15 -14.92 7.34
N SER A 128 -14.65 -14.71 8.55
CA SER A 128 -14.37 -13.35 9.03
C SER A 128 -12.89 -13.09 8.83
N LEU A 129 -12.56 -12.13 7.95
CA LEU A 129 -11.27 -11.45 7.97
C LEU A 129 -11.22 -10.70 9.31
N GLY A 130 -10.81 -11.41 10.36
CA GLY A 130 -11.02 -10.97 11.73
C GLY A 130 -10.52 -9.54 11.90
N LYS A 131 -11.38 -8.64 12.40
CA LYS A 131 -10.89 -7.40 12.99
C LYS A 131 -9.96 -7.85 14.09
N SER A 132 -8.64 -7.66 13.92
CA SER A 132 -7.72 -7.79 15.04
C SER A 132 -8.07 -6.66 15.99
N SER A 133 -9.05 -6.88 16.86
CA SER A 133 -9.33 -6.03 18.00
C SER A 133 -8.04 -6.02 18.77
N GLY A 134 -7.27 -4.94 18.63
CA GLY A 134 -6.01 -4.77 19.34
C GLY A 134 -6.22 -5.07 20.83
N PRO A 135 -5.19 -5.53 21.55
CA PRO A 135 -5.29 -5.78 22.97
C PRO A 135 -5.95 -4.57 23.66
N ALA A 136 -7.05 -4.80 24.38
CA ALA A 136 -7.73 -3.75 25.12
C ALA A 136 -6.71 -3.00 26.00
N PRO A 137 -6.77 -1.66 26.08
CA PRO A 137 -5.79 -0.89 26.82
C PRO A 137 -5.71 -1.41 28.27
N SER A 138 -4.53 -1.91 28.64
CA SER A 138 -4.31 -2.43 29.99
C SER A 138 -4.57 -1.32 31.00
N SER A 139 -5.48 -1.55 31.94
CA SER A 139 -5.78 -0.62 33.05
C SER A 139 -4.61 -0.49 34.03
N ARG A 140 -3.54 -1.27 33.86
CA ARG A 140 -2.40 -1.31 34.78
C ARG A 140 -1.45 -0.15 34.50
N ARG A 141 -1.68 0.97 35.20
CA ARG A 141 -0.76 2.11 35.27
C ARG A 141 0.62 1.62 35.74
N THR A 142 1.60 1.57 34.85
CA THR A 142 2.99 1.31 35.22
C THR A 142 3.46 2.47 36.11
N ARG A 143 3.65 2.17 37.40
CA ARG A 143 4.06 3.15 38.41
C ARG A 143 5.50 3.58 38.11
N ARG A 144 5.70 4.83 37.69
CA ARG A 144 7.02 5.48 37.66
C ARG A 144 7.63 5.41 39.06
N ARG A 145 8.79 4.74 39.17
CA ARG A 145 9.68 4.84 40.33
C ARG A 145 10.60 6.03 40.13
#